data_AF-A0A3A8GVG1-F1
#
_entry.id   AF-A0A3A8GVG1-F1
#
_cell.length_a   1.000
_cell.length_b   1.000
_cell.length_c   1.000
_cell.angle_alpha   90.00
_cell.angle_beta   90.00
_cell.angle_gamma   90.00
#
_symmetry.space_group_name_H-M   'P 1'
#
loop_
_entity.id
_entity.type
_entity.pdbx_description
1 polymer ?
#
loop_
_entity_poly.entity_id
_entity_poly.type
_entity_poly.pdbx_seq_one_letter_code
_entity_poly.pdbx_strand_id
1 'polypeptide(L)'
;MDVPASLLDFSLVQGTSLDRRHRFPRLDRVSLPVRVASLMLVSWLPLLVLSLLEGGTAAHAFLSNVATHVEFLVSLPLLVAADGYIDMRLAAAVRHFVISELIDAKNLPRYESIARDAMQGRRSGVIEAGLMVLSFAASFVHAPYLPNRPAWLHAEPGGPLTLAGWWYLAVSMPIIRFLLLRWLWRAILWAMFLFKASRLPLAFVPTHPDSAGGLGFLGTSQASFSVIVLALSSTLTAQRLAHASSANVTGYALHLFAFALICLAVVFSPMVFFFRQLLMAKRRGDHAYSGVASWHSRRFERRWFHHEIPKGLEPLGAPEFSSQTDLNTSFNVARGMRWFPVDLRAALGVVAAAMAPMVPLLLADRRFIEVMLALGKSVL
;
A
#
# COMPACT_ATOMS: atom_id res chain seq x y z
N MET A 1 -17.11 -13.68 -18.45
CA MET A 1 -18.32 -13.51 -17.61
C MET A 1 -18.59 -12.03 -17.36
N ASP A 2 -19.86 -11.58 -17.34
CA ASP A 2 -20.20 -10.21 -16.97
C ASP A 2 -19.98 -9.96 -15.47
N VAL A 3 -19.47 -8.76 -15.14
CA VAL A 3 -19.24 -8.37 -13.75
C VAL A 3 -20.59 -7.99 -13.11
N PRO A 4 -21.02 -8.66 -12.03
CA PRO A 4 -22.25 -8.30 -11.35
C PRO A 4 -22.24 -6.85 -10.85
N ALA A 5 -23.40 -6.19 -10.89
CA ALA A 5 -23.57 -4.82 -10.40
C ALA A 5 -23.12 -4.66 -8.93
N SER A 6 -23.31 -5.71 -8.11
CA SER A 6 -22.88 -5.72 -6.71
C SER A 6 -21.37 -5.50 -6.52
N LEU A 7 -20.56 -5.93 -7.49
CA LEU A 7 -19.09 -5.78 -7.47
C LEU A 7 -18.65 -4.46 -8.10
N LEU A 8 -19.47 -3.85 -8.96
CA LEU A 8 -19.22 -2.51 -9.49
C LEU A 8 -19.33 -1.46 -8.38
N ASP A 9 -20.22 -1.68 -7.43
CA ASP A 9 -20.44 -0.83 -6.25
C ASP A 9 -19.47 -1.12 -5.08
N PHE A 10 -18.47 -1.99 -5.29
CA PHE A 10 -17.53 -2.34 -4.23
C PHE A 10 -16.70 -1.14 -3.80
N SER A 11 -16.78 -0.80 -2.51
CA SER A 11 -15.97 0.25 -1.90
C SER A 11 -15.70 -0.06 -0.43
N LEU A 12 -14.43 -0.01 -0.05
CA LEU A 12 -13.99 -0.08 1.35
C LEU A 12 -13.76 1.31 1.96
N VAL A 13 -13.91 2.38 1.18
CA VAL A 13 -13.60 3.75 1.59
C VAL A 13 -14.75 4.76 1.49
N GLN A 14 -15.66 4.70 0.51
CA GLN A 14 -16.78 5.66 0.29
C GLN A 14 -18.11 5.31 1.01
N GLY A 15 -18.63 6.21 1.86
CA GLY A 15 -19.82 5.99 2.70
C GLY A 15 -19.52 5.51 4.13
N THR A 16 -19.33 6.43 5.08
CA THR A 16 -19.15 6.08 6.51
C THR A 16 -20.50 5.78 7.17
N SER A 17 -20.48 5.12 8.33
CA SER A 17 -21.70 4.87 9.10
C SER A 17 -22.21 6.16 9.77
N LEU A 18 -21.29 7.06 10.12
CA LEU A 18 -21.56 8.38 10.69
C LEU A 18 -22.31 9.28 9.72
N ASP A 19 -21.99 9.22 8.41
CA ASP A 19 -22.70 9.96 7.35
C ASP A 19 -24.17 9.56 7.18
N ARG A 20 -24.56 8.36 7.66
CA ARG A 20 -25.92 7.83 7.47
C ARG A 20 -26.84 8.02 8.68
N ARG A 21 -26.29 7.99 9.91
CA ARG A 21 -27.11 8.07 11.14
C ARG A 21 -27.29 9.48 11.67
N HIS A 22 -26.37 10.40 11.39
CA HIS A 22 -26.51 11.79 11.78
C HIS A 22 -26.79 12.65 10.54
N ARG A 23 -27.79 13.53 10.61
CA ARG A 23 -28.04 14.61 9.64
C ARG A 23 -26.93 15.67 9.65
N PHE A 24 -25.68 15.29 9.83
CA PHE A 24 -24.57 16.16 9.47
C PHE A 24 -24.57 16.32 7.95
N PRO A 25 -24.23 17.50 7.41
CA PRO A 25 -24.11 17.67 5.97
C PRO A 25 -23.17 16.58 5.45
N ARG A 26 -23.66 15.75 4.52
CA ARG A 26 -22.94 14.60 3.96
C ARG A 26 -21.50 15.00 3.68
N LEU A 27 -20.54 14.52 4.47
CA LEU A 27 -19.12 14.82 4.23
C LEU A 27 -18.65 14.24 2.89
N ASP A 28 -19.39 13.27 2.34
CA ASP A 28 -19.25 12.75 0.97
C ASP A 28 -19.66 13.75 -0.14
N ARG A 29 -20.36 14.84 0.17
CA ARG A 29 -20.66 15.94 -0.81
C ARG A 29 -19.59 17.04 -0.81
N VAL A 30 -18.70 17.04 0.19
CA VAL A 30 -17.61 17.99 0.28
C VAL A 30 -16.47 17.49 -0.60
N SER A 31 -15.96 18.33 -1.49
CA SER A 31 -14.84 17.94 -2.35
C SER A 31 -13.61 17.58 -1.49
N LEU A 32 -12.83 16.60 -1.96
CA LEU A 32 -11.60 16.17 -1.30
C LEU A 32 -10.70 17.34 -0.85
N PRO A 33 -10.42 18.38 -1.66
CA PRO A 33 -9.57 19.50 -1.23
C PRO A 33 -10.16 20.28 -0.05
N VAL A 34 -11.49 20.48 0.00
CA VAL A 34 -12.13 21.19 1.11
C VAL A 34 -12.04 20.38 2.40
N ARG A 35 -12.21 19.05 2.33
CA ARG A 35 -12.05 18.16 3.48
C ARG A 35 -10.61 18.12 4.00
N VAL A 36 -9.65 18.09 3.08
CA VAL A 36 -8.22 18.15 3.42
C VAL A 36 -7.90 19.49 4.10
N ALA A 37 -8.28 20.61 3.48
CA ALA A 37 -8.03 21.94 4.00
C ALA A 37 -8.69 22.16 5.37
N SER A 38 -9.93 21.72 5.56
CA SER A 38 -10.63 21.87 6.84
C SER A 38 -9.95 21.09 7.96
N LEU A 39 -9.56 19.84 7.72
CA LEU A 39 -8.85 19.04 8.72
C LEU A 39 -7.46 19.59 9.02
N MET A 40 -6.73 20.07 8.01
CA MET A 40 -5.45 20.75 8.21
C MET A 40 -5.62 22.02 9.06
N LEU A 41 -6.59 22.87 8.73
CA LEU A 41 -6.86 24.10 9.48
C LEU A 41 -7.26 23.81 10.93
N VAL A 42 -8.17 22.87 11.17
CA VAL A 42 -8.61 22.51 12.53
C VAL A 42 -7.50 21.89 13.37
N SER A 43 -6.64 21.06 12.76
CA SER A 43 -5.56 20.39 13.48
C SER A 43 -4.33 21.27 13.72
N TRP A 44 -4.05 22.23 12.83
CA TRP A 44 -2.82 23.03 12.87
C TRP A 44 -3.02 24.49 13.29
N LEU A 45 -4.03 25.19 12.76
CA LEU A 45 -4.17 26.64 12.95
C LEU A 45 -4.39 27.05 14.43
N PRO A 46 -5.25 26.38 15.21
CA PRO A 46 -5.41 26.70 16.63
C PRO A 46 -4.12 26.52 17.42
N LEU A 47 -3.28 25.54 17.07
CA LEU A 47 -1.98 25.35 17.74
C LEU A 47 -1.08 26.55 17.55
N LEU A 48 -1.02 27.10 16.33
CA LEU A 48 -0.25 28.31 16.05
C LEU A 48 -0.79 29.52 16.82
N VAL A 49 -2.11 29.76 16.75
CA VAL A 49 -2.75 30.91 17.40
C VAL A 49 -2.57 30.84 18.92
N LEU A 50 -2.81 29.68 19.54
CA LEU A 50 -2.67 29.52 20.98
C LEU A 50 -1.20 29.66 21.41
N SER A 51 -0.26 29.12 20.64
CA SER A 51 1.19 29.28 20.93
C SER A 51 1.64 30.75 20.83
N LEU A 52 1.07 31.53 19.91
CA LEU A 52 1.34 32.97 19.80
C LEU A 52 0.76 33.76 20.97
N LEU A 53 -0.42 33.38 21.46
CA LEU A 53 -1.07 34.02 22.60
C LEU A 53 -0.34 33.72 23.93
N GLU A 54 0.30 32.57 24.05
CA GLU A 54 1.12 32.21 25.21
C GLU A 54 2.46 32.94 25.28
N GLY A 55 2.95 33.47 24.14
CA GLY A 55 4.12 34.34 24.08
C GLY A 55 5.19 33.89 23.08
N GLY A 56 6.23 34.72 22.92
CA GLY A 56 7.24 34.53 21.88
C GLY A 56 8.07 33.25 22.02
N THR A 57 8.30 32.76 23.23
CA THR A 57 9.04 31.53 23.49
C THR A 57 8.24 30.29 23.07
N ALA A 58 6.96 30.23 23.41
CA ALA A 58 6.05 29.16 22.99
C ALA A 58 5.86 29.17 21.46
N ALA A 59 5.65 30.34 20.86
CA ALA A 59 5.55 30.48 19.41
C ALA A 59 6.82 30.00 18.69
N HIS A 60 8.01 30.40 19.17
CA HIS A 60 9.27 29.94 18.60
C HIS A 60 9.44 28.42 18.74
N ALA A 61 9.11 27.86 19.90
CA ALA A 61 9.16 26.43 20.13
C ALA A 61 8.20 25.66 19.18
N PHE A 62 6.99 26.19 18.94
CA PHE A 62 6.05 25.60 17.99
C PHE A 62 6.56 25.64 16.55
N LEU A 63 7.04 26.80 16.09
CA LEU A 63 7.58 26.98 14.75
C LEU A 63 8.84 26.16 14.47
N SER A 64 9.64 25.90 15.51
CA SER A 64 10.81 25.03 15.43
C SER A 64 10.44 23.54 15.39
N ASN A 65 9.20 23.18 15.73
CA ASN A 65 8.74 21.79 15.78
C ASN A 65 8.30 21.29 14.40
N VAL A 66 9.29 20.97 13.57
CA VAL A 66 9.10 20.42 12.22
C VAL A 66 8.24 19.14 12.23
N ALA A 67 8.35 18.31 13.27
CA ALA A 67 7.58 17.06 13.37
C ALA A 67 6.06 17.32 13.36
N THR A 68 5.60 18.27 14.17
CA THR A 68 4.19 18.64 14.24
C THR A 68 3.69 19.25 12.93
N HIS A 69 4.52 20.01 12.24
CA HIS A 69 4.19 20.56 10.92
C HIS A 69 4.06 19.46 9.85
N VAL A 70 5.02 18.54 9.77
CA VAL A 70 4.97 17.42 8.82
C VAL A 70 3.80 16.47 9.11
N GLU A 71 3.47 16.27 10.38
CA GLU A 71 2.35 15.42 10.79
C GLU A 71 1.00 15.97 10.27
N PHE A 72 0.72 17.25 10.49
CA PHE A 72 -0.57 17.84 10.12
C PHE A 72 -0.63 18.45 8.72
N LEU A 73 0.50 18.91 8.16
CA LEU A 73 0.53 19.57 6.85
C LEU A 73 0.97 18.66 5.70
N VAL A 74 1.56 17.50 5.99
CA VAL A 74 1.99 16.52 4.96
C VAL A 74 1.29 15.18 5.17
N SER A 75 1.35 14.63 6.37
CA SER A 75 0.92 13.25 6.61
C SER A 75 -0.61 13.15 6.67
N LEU A 76 -1.27 14.07 7.37
CA LEU A 76 -2.73 14.17 7.39
C LEU A 76 -3.33 14.31 5.98
N PRO A 77 -2.92 15.26 5.12
CA PRO A 77 -3.47 15.37 3.77
C PRO A 77 -3.25 14.10 2.94
N LEU A 78 -2.07 13.47 3.05
CA LEU A 78 -1.80 12.19 2.37
C LEU A 78 -2.74 11.07 2.84
N LEU A 79 -2.99 10.95 4.15
CA LEU A 79 -3.92 9.96 4.71
C LEU A 79 -5.36 10.18 4.22
N VAL A 80 -5.78 11.43 4.04
CA VAL A 80 -7.12 11.76 3.53
C VAL A 80 -7.20 11.58 2.00
N ALA A 81 -6.16 11.92 1.27
CA ALA A 81 -6.07 11.77 -0.19
C ALA A 81 -5.97 10.30 -0.62
N ALA A 82 -5.35 9.45 0.22
CA ALA A 82 -5.26 8.01 0.00
C ALA A 82 -6.64 7.35 -0.13
N ASP A 83 -7.70 7.98 0.38
CA ASP A 83 -9.06 7.43 0.39
C ASP A 83 -9.50 7.03 -1.02
N GLY A 84 -9.57 7.99 -1.95
CA GLY A 84 -10.07 7.73 -3.30
C GLY A 84 -9.12 6.86 -4.13
N TYR A 85 -7.81 7.07 -3.95
CA TYR A 85 -6.80 6.34 -4.71
C TYR A 85 -6.77 4.85 -4.40
N ILE A 86 -6.73 4.48 -3.11
CA ILE A 86 -6.70 3.08 -2.69
C ILE A 86 -8.03 2.41 -3.00
N ASP A 87 -9.17 3.06 -2.73
CA ASP A 87 -10.49 2.48 -3.00
C ASP A 87 -10.68 2.08 -4.47
N MET A 88 -10.29 2.98 -5.38
CA MET A 88 -10.33 2.71 -6.81
C MET A 88 -9.50 1.46 -7.19
N ARG A 89 -8.32 1.32 -6.59
CA ARG A 89 -7.41 0.18 -6.84
C ARG A 89 -7.93 -1.13 -6.24
N LEU A 90 -8.58 -1.07 -5.09
CA LEU A 90 -9.21 -2.24 -4.47
C LEU A 90 -10.46 -2.66 -5.26
N ALA A 91 -11.33 -1.73 -5.65
CA ALA A 91 -12.49 -2.01 -6.49
C ALA A 91 -12.10 -2.59 -7.86
N ALA A 92 -11.07 -2.04 -8.49
CA ALA A 92 -10.50 -2.63 -9.71
C ALA A 92 -10.02 -4.07 -9.47
N ALA A 93 -9.35 -4.35 -8.36
CA ALA A 93 -8.89 -5.69 -8.01
C ALA A 93 -10.05 -6.68 -7.85
N VAL A 94 -11.09 -6.29 -7.09
CA VAL A 94 -12.28 -7.13 -6.86
C VAL A 94 -12.96 -7.51 -8.17
N ARG A 95 -13.09 -6.57 -9.10
CA ARG A 95 -13.66 -6.81 -10.43
C ARG A 95 -12.73 -7.68 -11.29
N HIS A 96 -11.42 -7.48 -11.17
CA HIS A 96 -10.45 -8.21 -11.99
C HIS A 96 -10.47 -9.71 -11.74
N PHE A 97 -10.78 -10.18 -10.52
CA PHE A 97 -10.99 -11.61 -10.25
C PHE A 97 -12.06 -12.25 -11.16
N VAL A 98 -13.09 -11.48 -11.56
CA VAL A 98 -14.17 -11.96 -12.44
C VAL A 98 -13.80 -11.75 -13.90
N ILE A 99 -13.23 -10.59 -14.25
CA ILE A 99 -12.81 -10.26 -15.62
C ILE A 99 -11.74 -11.23 -16.14
N SER A 100 -10.81 -11.63 -15.28
CA SER A 100 -9.75 -12.60 -15.61
C SER A 100 -10.21 -14.06 -15.50
N GLU A 101 -11.49 -14.30 -15.20
CA GLU A 101 -12.09 -15.63 -15.04
C GLU A 101 -11.37 -16.52 -14.02
N LEU A 102 -10.68 -15.92 -13.05
CA LEU A 102 -10.08 -16.63 -11.92
C LEU A 102 -11.14 -17.31 -11.05
N ILE A 103 -12.37 -16.82 -11.09
CA ILE A 103 -13.51 -17.36 -10.34
C ILE A 103 -14.49 -18.00 -11.33
N ASP A 104 -14.66 -19.31 -11.21
CA ASP A 104 -15.69 -20.05 -11.95
C ASP A 104 -17.09 -19.50 -11.68
N ALA A 105 -17.98 -19.57 -12.69
CA ALA A 105 -19.38 -19.15 -12.60
C ALA A 105 -20.13 -19.75 -11.37
N LYS A 106 -19.83 -21.01 -11.02
CA LYS A 106 -20.40 -21.70 -9.86
C LYS A 106 -20.06 -21.05 -8.51
N ASN A 107 -18.92 -20.36 -8.42
CA ASN A 107 -18.43 -19.74 -7.18
C ASN A 107 -18.70 -18.24 -7.13
N LEU A 108 -19.20 -17.64 -8.22
CA LEU A 108 -19.48 -16.21 -8.30
C LEU A 108 -20.43 -15.72 -7.19
N PRO A 109 -21.55 -16.41 -6.87
CA PRO A 109 -22.44 -15.96 -5.78
C PRO A 109 -21.74 -15.95 -4.40
N ARG A 110 -20.83 -16.89 -4.18
CA ARG A 110 -20.04 -16.97 -2.94
C ARG A 110 -18.98 -15.87 -2.89
N TYR A 111 -18.42 -15.49 -4.03
CA TYR A 111 -17.49 -14.37 -4.10
C TYR A 111 -18.20 -13.03 -3.84
N GLU A 112 -19.39 -12.83 -4.41
CA GLU A 112 -20.22 -11.66 -4.13
C GLU A 112 -20.59 -11.55 -2.64
N SER A 113 -20.90 -12.67 -1.98
CA SER A 113 -21.18 -12.64 -0.54
C SER A 113 -19.95 -12.26 0.28
N ILE A 114 -18.75 -12.74 -0.10
CA ILE A 114 -17.48 -12.34 0.54
C ILE A 114 -17.22 -10.83 0.36
N ALA A 115 -17.46 -10.29 -0.83
CA ALA A 115 -17.35 -8.86 -1.09
C ALA A 115 -18.34 -8.04 -0.26
N ARG A 116 -19.59 -8.50 -0.16
CA ARG A 116 -20.64 -7.88 0.65
C ARG A 116 -20.32 -7.89 2.14
N ASP A 117 -19.80 -9.00 2.68
CA ASP A 117 -19.37 -9.11 4.07
C ASP A 117 -18.29 -8.06 4.40
N ALA A 118 -17.31 -7.90 3.52
CA ALA A 118 -16.24 -6.92 3.69
C ALA A 118 -16.80 -5.48 3.70
N MET A 119 -17.72 -5.17 2.80
CA MET A 119 -18.44 -3.89 2.78
C MET A 119 -19.32 -3.69 4.01
N GLN A 120 -19.89 -4.75 4.58
CA GLN A 120 -20.73 -4.68 5.79
C GLN A 120 -19.89 -4.42 7.04
N GLY A 121 -18.74 -5.09 7.19
CA GLY A 121 -17.82 -4.86 8.31
C GLY A 121 -17.31 -3.41 8.35
N ARG A 122 -17.13 -2.82 7.17
CA ARG A 122 -16.82 -1.41 6.99
C ARG A 122 -17.95 -0.45 7.41
N ARG A 123 -19.22 -0.86 7.28
CA ARG A 123 -20.41 -0.06 7.65
C ARG A 123 -20.75 -0.12 9.15
N SER A 124 -19.96 -0.82 9.96
CA SER A 124 -20.24 -0.96 11.39
C SER A 124 -19.90 0.31 12.18
N GLY A 125 -20.93 1.07 12.57
CA GLY A 125 -20.73 2.28 13.37
C GLY A 125 -20.24 2.05 14.79
N VAL A 126 -20.41 0.83 15.31
CA VAL A 126 -19.81 0.44 16.60
C VAL A 126 -18.29 0.41 16.49
N ILE A 127 -17.76 -0.09 15.37
CA ILE A 127 -16.31 -0.12 15.14
C ILE A 127 -15.80 1.30 14.96
N GLU A 128 -16.47 2.12 14.15
CA GLU A 128 -16.09 3.52 13.95
C GLU A 128 -16.08 4.32 15.25
N ALA A 129 -17.12 4.17 16.09
CA ALA A 129 -17.16 4.77 17.42
C ALA A 129 -16.05 4.22 18.34
N GLY A 130 -15.80 2.91 18.31
CA GLY A 130 -14.71 2.28 19.06
C GLY A 130 -13.33 2.80 18.66
N LEU A 131 -13.08 3.00 17.37
CA LEU A 131 -11.84 3.61 16.85
C LEU A 131 -11.68 5.06 17.31
N MET A 132 -12.78 5.82 17.36
CA MET A 132 -12.78 7.21 17.85
C MET A 132 -12.51 7.29 19.35
N VAL A 133 -13.15 6.43 20.15
CA VAL A 133 -12.88 6.34 21.59
C VAL A 133 -11.43 5.92 21.82
N LEU A 134 -10.93 4.93 21.07
CA LEU A 134 -9.54 4.48 21.16
C LEU A 134 -8.54 5.57 20.78
N SER A 135 -8.80 6.33 19.70
CA SER A 135 -7.91 7.41 19.28
C SER A 135 -7.85 8.54 20.31
N PHE A 136 -8.99 8.87 20.93
CA PHE A 136 -9.07 9.85 22.01
C PHE A 136 -8.35 9.34 23.27
N ALA A 137 -8.67 8.14 23.75
CA ALA A 137 -8.05 7.55 24.94
C ALA A 137 -6.52 7.40 24.80
N ALA A 138 -6.05 6.90 23.65
CA ALA A 138 -4.61 6.79 23.36
C ALA A 138 -3.88 8.14 23.43
N SER A 139 -4.59 9.25 23.22
CA SER A 139 -4.01 10.57 23.29
C SER A 139 -3.62 11.01 24.68
N PHE A 140 -4.38 10.60 25.69
CA PHE A 140 -4.07 10.91 27.09
C PHE A 140 -3.11 9.88 27.71
N VAL A 141 -3.11 8.64 27.23
CA VAL A 141 -2.22 7.58 27.74
C VAL A 141 -0.76 7.76 27.29
N HIS A 142 -0.52 8.31 26.10
CA HIS A 142 0.84 8.57 25.58
C HIS A 142 1.43 9.92 26.01
N ALA A 143 0.61 10.85 26.49
CA ALA A 143 1.06 12.16 26.96
C ALA A 143 2.19 12.09 28.03
N PRO A 144 2.25 11.11 28.96
CA PRO A 144 3.30 11.04 29.98
C PRO A 144 4.70 10.64 29.46
N TYR A 145 4.84 10.01 28.30
CA TYR A 145 6.05 9.25 27.93
C TYR A 145 6.89 9.84 26.79
N LEU A 146 6.58 11.04 26.28
CA LEU A 146 7.39 11.71 25.26
C LEU A 146 8.62 12.39 25.90
N PRO A 147 9.86 11.93 25.61
CA PRO A 147 11.07 12.63 26.07
C PRO A 147 11.23 13.97 25.34
N ASN A 148 11.78 14.97 26.02
CA ASN A 148 12.10 16.30 25.49
C ASN A 148 10.89 17.10 24.94
N ARG A 149 9.98 17.50 25.84
CA ARG A 149 8.74 18.17 25.45
C ARG A 149 8.99 19.62 25.02
N PRO A 150 8.45 20.05 23.87
CA PRO A 150 8.62 21.42 23.42
C PRO A 150 7.80 22.39 24.28
N ALA A 151 8.30 23.61 24.49
CA ALA A 151 7.72 24.61 25.40
C ALA A 151 6.29 25.05 25.02
N TRP A 152 5.84 24.83 23.78
CA TRP A 152 4.45 25.07 23.37
C TRP A 152 3.48 23.99 23.86
N LEU A 153 3.96 22.82 24.29
CA LEU A 153 3.14 21.70 24.77
C LEU A 153 3.01 21.70 26.30
N HIS A 154 4.06 22.13 27.01
CA HIS A 154 4.06 22.29 28.46
C HIS A 154 4.73 23.62 28.82
N ALA A 155 4.12 24.34 29.76
CA ALA A 155 4.63 25.63 30.22
C ALA A 155 6.02 25.50 30.85
N GLU A 156 6.29 24.37 31.52
CA GLU A 156 7.58 23.99 32.08
C GLU A 156 7.84 22.50 31.85
N PRO A 157 9.09 22.01 31.84
CA PRO A 157 9.39 20.58 31.75
C PRO A 157 8.75 19.80 32.91
N GLY A 158 7.69 19.04 32.62
CA GLY A 158 6.91 18.33 33.64
C GLY A 158 5.80 19.14 34.30
N GLY A 159 5.62 20.41 33.91
CA GLY A 159 4.54 21.29 34.34
C GLY A 159 3.19 21.03 33.64
N PRO A 160 2.16 21.83 33.95
CA PRO A 160 0.83 21.68 33.35
C PRO A 160 0.87 21.89 31.83
N LEU A 161 -0.12 21.30 31.15
CA LEU A 161 -0.34 21.49 29.72
C LEU A 161 -0.69 22.96 29.44
N THR A 162 -0.07 23.51 28.40
CA THR A 162 -0.45 24.76 27.76
C THR A 162 -1.83 24.64 27.12
N LEU A 163 -2.47 25.78 26.78
CA LEU A 163 -3.71 25.78 26.01
C LEU A 163 -3.50 25.12 24.64
N ALA A 164 -2.37 25.38 24.00
CA ALA A 164 -1.99 24.71 22.75
C ALA A 164 -1.81 23.20 22.95
N GLY A 165 -1.23 22.77 24.07
CA GLY A 165 -1.08 21.37 24.43
C GLY A 165 -2.41 20.65 24.68
N TRP A 166 -3.35 21.32 25.34
CA TRP A 166 -4.72 20.81 25.50
C TRP A 166 -5.43 20.62 24.16
N TRP A 167 -5.34 21.61 23.26
CA TRP A 167 -5.91 21.47 21.92
C TRP A 167 -5.28 20.31 21.14
N TYR A 168 -3.96 20.18 21.22
CA TYR A 168 -3.22 19.10 20.57
C TYR A 168 -3.71 17.74 21.05
N LEU A 169 -3.82 17.50 22.36
CA LEU A 169 -4.25 16.22 22.92
C LEU A 169 -5.73 15.92 22.71
N ALA A 170 -6.59 16.94 22.75
CA ALA A 170 -8.03 16.79 22.64
C ALA A 170 -8.53 16.71 21.19
N VAL A 171 -7.85 17.35 20.24
CA VAL A 171 -8.33 17.51 18.86
C VAL A 171 -7.30 17.00 17.84
N SER A 172 -6.13 17.62 17.77
CA SER A 172 -5.19 17.37 16.67
C SER A 172 -4.68 15.92 16.64
N MET A 173 -4.24 15.39 17.79
CA MET A 173 -3.76 14.02 17.93
C MET A 173 -4.85 12.96 17.72
N PRO A 174 -6.05 13.08 18.34
CA PRO A 174 -7.16 12.16 18.08
C PRO A 174 -7.56 12.08 16.61
N ILE A 175 -7.53 13.19 15.86
CA ILE A 175 -7.86 13.21 14.43
C ILE A 175 -6.91 12.32 13.63
N ILE A 176 -5.59 12.53 13.76
CA ILE A 176 -4.63 11.75 12.97
C ILE A 176 -4.61 10.28 13.41
N ARG A 177 -4.68 9.99 14.71
CA ARG A 177 -4.76 8.63 15.25
C ARG A 177 -6.01 7.90 14.77
N PHE A 178 -7.15 8.58 14.73
CA PHE A 178 -8.38 8.02 14.19
C PHE A 178 -8.22 7.65 12.72
N LEU A 179 -7.63 8.53 11.90
CA LEU A 179 -7.36 8.23 10.48
C LEU A 179 -6.45 7.01 10.30
N LEU A 180 -5.37 6.91 11.10
CA LEU A 180 -4.46 5.77 11.07
C LEU A 180 -5.14 4.47 11.47
N LEU A 181 -5.89 4.46 12.58
CA LEU A 181 -6.64 3.30 13.04
C LEU A 181 -7.71 2.88 12.03
N ARG A 182 -8.37 3.84 11.39
CA ARG A 182 -9.35 3.60 10.32
C ARG A 182 -8.69 2.97 9.10
N TRP A 183 -7.49 3.41 8.72
CA TRP A 183 -6.71 2.78 7.65
C TRP A 183 -6.26 1.37 8.00
N LEU A 184 -5.81 1.15 9.24
CA LEU A 184 -5.46 -0.18 9.73
C LEU A 184 -6.67 -1.13 9.66
N TRP A 185 -7.84 -0.67 10.12
CA TRP A 185 -9.08 -1.43 10.04
C TRP A 185 -9.45 -1.78 8.58
N ARG A 186 -9.33 -0.83 7.65
CA ARG A 186 -9.55 -1.08 6.21
C ARG A 186 -8.56 -2.08 5.63
N ALA A 187 -7.29 -2.02 6.03
CA ALA A 187 -6.29 -3.01 5.64
C ALA A 187 -6.63 -4.41 6.17
N ILE A 188 -7.15 -4.50 7.41
CA ILE A 188 -7.65 -5.77 7.99
C ILE A 188 -8.85 -6.29 7.20
N LEU A 189 -9.83 -5.44 6.87
CA LEU A 189 -10.98 -5.82 6.03
C LEU A 189 -10.54 -6.34 4.65
N TRP A 190 -9.58 -5.65 4.03
CA TRP A 190 -8.98 -6.08 2.76
C TRP A 190 -8.25 -7.42 2.89
N ALA A 191 -7.46 -7.61 3.94
CA ALA A 191 -6.78 -8.88 4.20
C ALA A 191 -7.77 -10.03 4.46
N MET A 192 -8.84 -9.79 5.21
CA MET A 192 -9.91 -10.77 5.44
C MET A 192 -10.65 -11.11 4.15
N PHE A 193 -10.93 -10.11 3.30
CA PHE A 193 -11.50 -10.33 1.97
C PHE A 193 -10.60 -11.25 1.13
N LEU A 194 -9.30 -10.94 1.05
CA LEU A 194 -8.33 -11.73 0.31
C LEU A 194 -8.19 -13.15 0.87
N PHE A 195 -8.19 -13.30 2.19
CA PHE A 195 -8.19 -14.62 2.84
C PHE A 195 -9.43 -15.44 2.49
N LYS A 196 -10.62 -14.84 2.53
CA LYS A 196 -11.86 -15.54 2.14
C LYS A 196 -11.86 -15.87 0.64
N ALA A 197 -11.41 -14.96 -0.22
CA ALA A 197 -11.28 -15.18 -1.66
C ALA A 197 -10.28 -16.30 -1.98
N SER A 198 -9.17 -16.39 -1.25
CA SER A 198 -8.17 -17.46 -1.40
C SER A 198 -8.63 -18.82 -0.90
N ARG A 199 -9.85 -18.95 -0.36
CA ARG A 199 -10.48 -20.23 -0.02
C ARG A 199 -11.39 -20.74 -1.14
N LEU A 200 -11.68 -19.91 -2.15
CA LEU A 200 -12.36 -20.36 -3.36
C LEU A 200 -11.37 -21.13 -4.25
N PRO A 201 -11.85 -22.13 -5.02
CA PRO A 201 -11.01 -22.79 -6.01
C PRO A 201 -10.80 -21.81 -7.17
N LEU A 202 -9.61 -21.21 -7.22
CA LEU A 202 -9.25 -20.23 -8.23
C LEU A 202 -8.63 -20.92 -9.46
N ALA A 203 -9.04 -20.50 -10.64
CA ALA A 203 -8.60 -21.05 -11.93
C ALA A 203 -7.29 -20.40 -12.39
N PHE A 204 -6.17 -20.82 -11.82
CA PHE A 204 -4.85 -20.32 -12.24
C PHE A 204 -4.40 -20.90 -13.58
N VAL A 205 -3.87 -20.05 -14.45
CA VAL A 205 -3.28 -20.44 -15.72
C VAL A 205 -1.76 -20.32 -15.63
N PRO A 206 -0.98 -21.43 -15.66
CA PRO A 206 0.48 -21.37 -15.52
C PRO A 206 1.18 -20.53 -16.59
N THR A 207 0.62 -20.49 -17.81
CA THR A 207 1.13 -19.71 -18.94
C THR A 207 0.67 -18.25 -18.95
N HIS A 208 0.02 -17.78 -17.90
CA HIS A 208 -0.48 -16.40 -17.86
C HIS A 208 0.69 -15.40 -17.92
N PRO A 209 0.61 -14.32 -18.74
CA PRO A 209 1.73 -13.40 -19.01
C PRO A 209 2.21 -12.62 -17.78
N ASP A 210 1.40 -12.52 -16.73
CA ASP A 210 1.78 -11.87 -15.47
C ASP A 210 2.76 -12.68 -14.61
N SER A 211 3.10 -13.91 -15.02
CA SER A 211 3.93 -14.84 -14.24
C SER A 211 3.41 -15.09 -12.81
N ALA A 212 2.13 -14.88 -12.54
CA ALA A 212 1.50 -15.05 -11.22
C ALA A 212 0.13 -15.77 -11.35
N GLY A 213 -0.07 -16.51 -12.44
CA GLY A 213 -1.26 -17.31 -12.68
C GLY A 213 -2.54 -16.49 -12.87
N GLY A 214 -2.43 -15.19 -13.16
CA GLY A 214 -3.56 -14.25 -13.24
C GLY A 214 -3.69 -13.32 -12.03
N LEU A 215 -2.94 -13.52 -10.94
CA LEU A 215 -3.01 -12.67 -9.72
C LEU A 215 -2.08 -11.45 -9.73
N GLY A 216 -1.36 -11.18 -10.81
CA GLY A 216 -0.36 -10.11 -10.88
C GLY A 216 -0.94 -8.72 -10.58
N PHE A 217 -2.22 -8.50 -10.87
CA PHE A 217 -2.90 -7.24 -10.55
C PHE A 217 -2.93 -6.93 -9.04
N LEU A 218 -2.94 -7.96 -8.17
CA LEU A 218 -2.96 -7.77 -6.73
C LEU A 218 -1.71 -7.08 -6.21
N GLY A 219 -0.55 -7.31 -6.83
CA GLY A 219 0.69 -6.63 -6.49
C GLY A 219 0.54 -5.11 -6.61
N THR A 220 -0.06 -4.64 -7.72
CA THR A 220 -0.34 -3.22 -7.95
C THR A 220 -1.36 -2.67 -6.96
N SER A 221 -2.40 -3.45 -6.63
CA SER A 221 -3.39 -3.04 -5.62
C SER A 221 -2.78 -2.94 -4.22
N GLN A 222 -1.90 -3.85 -3.83
CA GLN A 222 -1.16 -3.75 -2.56
C GLN A 222 -0.21 -2.56 -2.55
N ALA A 223 0.51 -2.31 -3.65
CA ALA A 223 1.39 -1.15 -3.77
C ALA A 223 0.65 0.19 -3.64
N SER A 224 -0.68 0.25 -3.82
CA SER A 224 -1.45 1.48 -3.60
C SER A 224 -1.40 1.98 -2.15
N PHE A 225 -1.17 1.10 -1.18
CA PHE A 225 -0.95 1.46 0.23
C PHE A 225 0.37 2.21 0.49
N SER A 226 1.25 2.32 -0.51
CA SER A 226 2.48 3.12 -0.42
C SER A 226 2.22 4.59 -0.05
N VAL A 227 1.07 5.16 -0.40
CA VAL A 227 0.70 6.54 0.01
C VAL A 227 0.59 6.66 1.54
N ILE A 228 0.09 5.62 2.22
CA ILE A 228 0.03 5.59 3.69
C ILE A 228 1.44 5.43 4.27
N VAL A 229 2.27 4.60 3.63
CA VAL A 229 3.67 4.41 4.02
C VAL A 229 4.43 5.73 3.92
N LEU A 230 4.20 6.53 2.87
CA LEU A 230 4.77 7.87 2.71
C LEU A 230 4.34 8.83 3.82
N ALA A 231 3.06 8.81 4.20
CA ALA A 231 2.55 9.64 5.29
C ALA A 231 3.23 9.29 6.63
N LEU A 232 3.33 7.99 6.93
CA LEU A 232 3.99 7.51 8.15
C LEU A 232 5.49 7.78 8.17
N SER A 233 6.19 7.50 7.07
CA SER A 233 7.63 7.73 6.97
C SER A 233 7.98 9.22 7.09
N SER A 234 7.15 10.11 6.54
CA SER A 234 7.35 11.56 6.64
C SER A 234 7.32 12.02 8.09
N THR A 235 6.29 11.61 8.84
CA THR A 235 6.17 11.94 10.28
C THR A 235 7.31 11.32 11.09
N LEU A 236 7.63 10.04 10.86
CA LEU A 236 8.72 9.34 11.56
C LEU A 236 10.07 10.03 11.34
N THR A 237 10.36 10.43 10.10
CA THR A 237 11.60 11.14 9.76
C THR A 237 11.68 12.48 10.49
N ALA A 238 10.60 13.25 10.47
CA ALA A 238 10.55 14.57 11.11
C ALA A 238 10.65 14.48 12.64
N GLN A 239 10.01 13.48 13.26
CA GLN A 239 10.13 13.20 14.70
C GLN A 239 11.55 12.83 15.09
N ARG A 240 12.23 11.98 14.29
CA ARG A 240 13.63 11.63 14.53
C ARG A 240 14.56 12.83 14.37
N LEU A 241 14.33 13.66 13.35
CA LEU A 241 15.11 14.88 13.12
C LEU A 241 15.05 15.84 14.31
N ALA A 242 13.91 15.93 14.99
CA ALA A 242 13.75 16.78 16.17
C ALA A 242 14.60 16.32 17.38
N HIS A 243 15.04 15.05 17.43
CA HIS A 243 15.74 14.47 18.59
C HIS A 243 17.20 14.10 18.31
N ALA A 244 17.60 13.96 17.06
CA ALA A 244 18.94 13.49 16.70
C ALA A 244 19.81 14.62 16.13
N SER A 245 21.09 14.62 16.52
CA SER A 245 22.09 15.55 15.99
C SER A 245 22.23 15.39 14.47
N SER A 246 22.37 16.51 13.75
CA SER A 246 22.38 16.61 12.28
C SER A 246 23.49 15.84 11.54
N ALA A 247 24.37 15.12 12.25
CA ALA A 247 25.58 14.52 11.70
C ALA A 247 25.48 13.03 11.31
N ASN A 248 24.40 12.30 11.64
CA ASN A 248 24.32 10.86 11.42
C ASN A 248 23.29 10.45 10.34
N VAL A 249 23.57 10.82 9.08
CA VAL A 249 22.74 10.47 7.91
C VAL A 249 22.56 8.95 7.76
N THR A 250 23.61 8.17 8.03
CA THR A 250 23.57 6.70 7.96
C THR A 250 22.56 6.10 8.96
N GLY A 251 22.49 6.65 10.18
CA GLY A 251 21.50 6.24 11.17
C GLY A 251 20.06 6.49 10.72
N TYR A 252 19.80 7.62 10.07
CA TYR A 252 18.49 7.91 9.48
C TYR A 252 18.14 6.94 8.36
N ALA A 253 19.09 6.70 7.44
CA ALA A 253 18.90 5.77 6.33
C ALA A 253 18.60 4.36 6.84
N LEU A 254 19.32 3.88 7.86
CA LEU A 254 19.09 2.57 8.45
C LEU A 254 17.72 2.48 9.15
N HIS A 255 17.30 3.53 9.86
CA HIS A 255 15.99 3.57 10.51
C HIS A 255 14.84 3.51 9.49
N LEU A 256 14.93 4.30 8.41
CA LEU A 256 13.93 4.29 7.35
C LEU A 256 13.97 3.01 6.53
N PHE A 257 15.15 2.43 6.31
CA PHE A 257 15.27 1.13 5.66
C PHE A 257 14.62 0.02 6.49
N ALA A 258 14.86 -0.02 7.80
CA ALA A 258 14.17 -0.95 8.69
C ALA A 258 12.65 -0.75 8.68
N PHE A 259 12.19 0.51 8.71
CA PHE A 259 10.77 0.83 8.54
C PHE A 259 10.22 0.35 7.18
N ALA A 260 10.97 0.56 6.10
CA ALA A 260 10.60 0.11 4.75
C ALA A 260 10.43 -1.42 4.69
N LEU A 261 11.32 -2.19 5.32
CA LEU A 261 11.20 -3.65 5.41
C LEU A 261 9.94 -4.08 6.18
N ILE A 262 9.63 -3.41 7.29
CA ILE A 262 8.40 -3.67 8.05
C ILE A 262 7.16 -3.35 7.20
N CYS A 263 7.13 -2.19 6.53
CA CYS A 263 6.03 -1.82 5.65
C CYS A 263 5.88 -2.79 4.48
N LEU A 264 6.98 -3.25 3.88
CA LEU A 264 6.96 -4.26 2.83
C LEU A 264 6.30 -5.55 3.32
N ALA A 265 6.71 -6.04 4.50
CA ALA A 265 6.13 -7.23 5.10
C ALA A 265 4.64 -7.05 5.41
N VAL A 266 4.25 -5.92 6.02
CA VAL A 266 2.85 -5.64 6.39
C VAL A 266 1.95 -5.50 5.16
N VAL A 267 2.34 -4.69 4.18
CA VAL A 267 1.55 -4.43 2.96
C VAL A 267 1.35 -5.70 2.13
N PHE A 268 2.39 -6.51 1.97
CA PHE A 268 2.30 -7.74 1.16
C PHE A 268 1.91 -8.99 1.96
N SER A 269 1.79 -8.91 3.29
CA SER A 269 1.35 -10.04 4.14
C SER A 269 0.06 -10.72 3.66
N PRO A 270 -0.97 -10.01 3.16
CA PRO A 270 -2.21 -10.69 2.73
C PRO A 270 -2.03 -11.55 1.48
N MET A 271 -0.93 -11.38 0.72
CA MET A 271 -0.65 -12.19 -0.46
C MET A 271 -0.25 -13.62 -0.11
N VAL A 272 0.21 -13.86 1.13
CA VAL A 272 0.57 -15.19 1.62
C VAL A 272 -0.60 -16.17 1.55
N PHE A 273 -1.84 -15.68 1.64
CA PHE A 273 -3.04 -16.53 1.57
C PHE A 273 -3.19 -17.28 0.24
N PHE A 274 -2.58 -16.80 -0.85
CA PHE A 274 -2.61 -17.44 -2.18
C PHE A 274 -1.43 -18.39 -2.43
N PHE A 275 -0.42 -18.40 -1.56
CA PHE A 275 0.82 -19.15 -1.75
C PHE A 275 0.58 -20.63 -2.07
N ARG A 276 -0.28 -21.30 -1.29
CA ARG A 276 -0.54 -22.73 -1.48
C ARG A 276 -1.15 -23.03 -2.85
N GLN A 277 -2.14 -22.24 -3.28
CA GLN A 277 -2.80 -22.50 -4.56
C GLN A 277 -1.87 -22.20 -5.76
N LEU A 278 -1.10 -21.10 -5.69
CA LEU A 278 -0.10 -20.77 -6.71
C LEU A 278 0.99 -21.83 -6.81
N LEU A 279 1.48 -22.33 -5.68
CA LEU A 279 2.47 -23.41 -5.66
C LEU A 279 1.92 -24.70 -6.28
N MET A 280 0.67 -25.06 -5.98
CA MET A 280 0.02 -26.22 -6.60
C MET A 280 -0.19 -26.03 -8.11
N ALA A 281 -0.62 -24.84 -8.54
CA ALA A 281 -0.79 -24.50 -9.95
C ALA A 281 0.55 -24.57 -10.70
N LYS A 282 1.63 -24.01 -10.12
CA LYS A 282 2.99 -24.11 -10.66
C LYS A 282 3.44 -25.55 -10.82
N ARG A 283 3.28 -26.40 -9.80
CA ARG A 283 3.68 -27.82 -9.86
C ARG A 283 2.89 -28.58 -10.93
N ARG A 284 1.57 -28.39 -11.00
CA ARG A 284 0.73 -29.01 -12.05
C ARG A 284 1.14 -28.55 -13.44
N GLY A 285 1.38 -27.25 -13.61
CA GLY A 285 1.86 -26.66 -14.85
C GLY A 285 3.20 -27.26 -15.27
N ASP A 286 4.19 -27.25 -14.39
CA ASP A 286 5.53 -27.77 -14.67
C ASP A 286 5.48 -29.24 -15.13
N HIS A 287 4.70 -30.10 -14.45
CA HIS A 287 4.52 -31.49 -14.86
C HIS A 287 3.80 -31.64 -16.21
N ALA A 288 2.67 -30.94 -16.40
CA ALA A 288 1.87 -31.04 -17.62
C ALA A 288 2.64 -30.55 -18.85
N TYR A 289 3.26 -29.36 -18.76
CA TYR A 289 4.04 -28.77 -19.85
C TYR A 289 5.33 -29.56 -20.12
N SER A 290 6.00 -30.10 -19.09
CA SER A 290 7.16 -31.00 -19.28
C SER A 290 6.79 -32.26 -20.07
N GLY A 291 5.62 -32.84 -19.79
CA GLY A 291 5.12 -34.02 -20.50
C GLY A 291 4.90 -33.73 -21.99
N VAL A 292 4.22 -32.63 -22.31
CA VAL A 292 3.96 -32.22 -23.70
C VAL A 292 5.25 -31.85 -24.43
N ALA A 293 6.14 -31.08 -23.78
CA ALA A 293 7.45 -30.71 -24.33
C ALA A 293 8.32 -31.94 -24.65
N SER A 294 8.35 -32.92 -23.73
CA SER A 294 9.09 -34.18 -23.92
C SER A 294 8.51 -35.00 -25.07
N TRP A 295 7.18 -35.11 -25.14
CA TRP A 295 6.49 -35.82 -26.20
C TRP A 295 6.72 -35.18 -27.57
N HIS A 296 6.63 -33.86 -27.67
CA HIS A 296 6.80 -33.12 -28.93
C HIS A 296 8.25 -33.19 -29.40
N SER A 297 9.21 -32.93 -28.49
CA SER A 297 10.65 -32.92 -28.83
C SER A 297 11.12 -34.29 -29.33
N ARG A 298 10.71 -35.39 -28.69
CA ARG A 298 11.06 -36.76 -29.16
C ARG A 298 10.50 -37.07 -30.55
N ARG A 299 9.30 -36.58 -30.87
CA ARG A 299 8.69 -36.78 -32.20
C ARG A 299 9.35 -35.94 -33.27
N PHE A 300 9.70 -34.71 -32.91
CA PHE A 300 10.46 -33.80 -33.75
C PHE A 300 11.83 -34.42 -34.09
N GLU A 301 12.60 -34.86 -33.08
CA GLU A 301 13.92 -35.47 -33.30
C GLU A 301 13.84 -36.73 -34.16
N ARG A 302 12.88 -37.62 -33.88
CA ARG A 302 12.71 -38.84 -34.67
C ARG A 302 12.46 -38.55 -36.15
N ARG A 303 11.72 -37.49 -36.48
CA ARG A 303 11.35 -37.13 -37.85
C ARG A 303 12.49 -36.44 -38.60
N TRP A 304 13.27 -35.59 -37.93
CA TRP A 304 14.25 -34.71 -38.58
C TRP A 304 15.71 -35.17 -38.44
N PHE A 305 16.05 -35.93 -37.39
CA PHE A 305 17.46 -36.30 -37.11
C PHE A 305 17.74 -37.81 -37.18
N HIS A 306 16.71 -38.66 -37.14
CA HIS A 306 16.89 -40.12 -37.10
C HIS A 306 16.36 -40.88 -38.34
N HIS A 307 15.88 -40.20 -39.36
CA HIS A 307 15.44 -40.79 -40.65
C HIS A 307 15.96 -39.96 -41.83
N GLU A 308 16.15 -40.59 -42.99
CA GLU A 308 16.30 -39.86 -44.26
C GLU A 308 15.05 -38.99 -44.47
N ILE A 309 15.25 -37.68 -44.66
CA ILE A 309 14.15 -36.72 -44.85
C ILE A 309 13.31 -37.18 -46.06
N PRO A 310 12.00 -37.45 -45.91
CA PRO A 310 11.19 -37.93 -47.00
C PRO A 310 11.25 -36.97 -48.21
N LYS A 311 11.40 -37.52 -49.41
CA LYS A 311 11.50 -36.73 -50.65
C LYS A 311 10.30 -35.78 -50.77
N GLY A 312 10.57 -34.48 -50.89
CA GLY A 312 9.56 -33.42 -51.03
C GLY A 312 9.30 -32.57 -49.78
N LEU A 313 9.96 -32.84 -48.65
CA LEU A 313 9.94 -31.97 -47.48
C LEU A 313 11.02 -30.89 -47.57
N GLU A 314 10.58 -29.62 -47.60
CA GLU A 314 11.47 -28.46 -47.54
C GLU A 314 11.72 -28.05 -46.08
N PRO A 315 12.95 -28.17 -45.55
CA PRO A 315 13.22 -27.94 -44.13
C PRO A 315 12.95 -26.50 -43.67
N LEU A 316 13.18 -25.52 -44.54
CA LEU A 316 13.10 -24.09 -44.20
C LEU A 316 11.65 -23.57 -44.09
N GLY A 317 10.67 -24.29 -44.65
CA GLY A 317 9.24 -23.94 -44.60
C GLY A 317 8.41 -24.82 -43.65
N ALA A 318 9.04 -25.74 -42.93
CA ALA A 318 8.33 -26.74 -42.15
C ALA A 318 7.70 -26.14 -40.86
N PRO A 319 6.37 -26.26 -40.66
CA PRO A 319 5.67 -25.65 -39.52
C PRO A 319 6.11 -26.23 -38.16
N GLU A 320 6.73 -27.41 -38.16
CA GLU A 320 7.19 -28.08 -36.94
C GLU A 320 8.30 -27.31 -36.20
N PHE A 321 9.15 -26.54 -36.91
CA PHE A 321 10.17 -25.69 -36.28
C PHE A 321 9.54 -24.51 -35.52
N SER A 322 8.48 -23.90 -36.08
CA SER A 322 7.70 -22.87 -35.37
C SER A 322 6.99 -23.47 -34.16
N SER A 323 6.30 -24.61 -34.35
CA SER A 323 5.60 -25.32 -33.27
C SER A 323 6.53 -25.67 -32.09
N GLN A 324 7.75 -26.12 -32.37
CA GLN A 324 8.76 -26.38 -31.33
C GLN A 324 9.13 -25.10 -30.56
N THR A 325 9.25 -23.97 -31.24
CA THR A 325 9.58 -22.67 -30.65
C THR A 325 8.44 -22.13 -29.80
N ASP A 326 7.19 -22.23 -30.29
CA ASP A 326 5.98 -21.81 -29.59
C ASP A 326 5.74 -22.63 -28.32
N LEU A 327 5.98 -23.95 -28.39
CA LEU A 327 5.90 -24.83 -27.24
C LEU A 327 6.99 -24.54 -26.21
N ASN A 328 8.23 -24.30 -26.65
CA ASN A 328 9.33 -23.91 -25.76
C ASN A 328 9.02 -22.58 -25.04
N THR A 329 8.44 -21.61 -25.75
CA THR A 329 8.00 -20.34 -25.16
C THR A 329 6.95 -20.58 -24.09
N SER A 330 5.90 -21.35 -24.40
CA SER A 330 4.83 -21.69 -23.44
C SER A 330 5.37 -22.44 -22.21
N PHE A 331 6.28 -23.40 -22.43
CA PHE A 331 6.95 -24.15 -21.37
C PHE A 331 7.77 -23.24 -20.45
N ASN A 332 8.56 -22.32 -21.02
CA ASN A 332 9.38 -21.39 -20.24
C ASN A 332 8.52 -20.41 -19.43
N VAL A 333 7.40 -19.93 -19.96
CA VAL A 333 6.45 -19.10 -19.20
C VAL A 333 5.84 -19.88 -18.04
N ALA A 334 5.35 -21.10 -18.28
CA ALA A 334 4.79 -21.95 -17.23
C ALA A 334 5.82 -22.27 -16.13
N ARG A 335 7.06 -22.57 -16.52
CA ARG A 335 8.17 -22.82 -15.60
C ARG A 335 8.60 -21.56 -14.85
N GLY A 336 8.45 -20.39 -15.47
CA GLY A 336 8.70 -19.06 -14.89
C GLY A 336 7.63 -18.57 -13.90
N MET A 337 6.48 -19.25 -13.79
CA MET A 337 5.40 -18.85 -12.88
C MET A 337 5.89 -18.67 -11.43
N ARG A 338 5.59 -17.52 -10.83
CA ARG A 338 5.92 -17.19 -9.44
C ARG A 338 4.95 -17.86 -8.48
N TRP A 339 5.50 -18.36 -7.38
CA TRP A 339 4.75 -18.88 -6.22
C TRP A 339 4.21 -17.81 -5.27
N PHE A 340 4.65 -16.56 -5.41
CA PHE A 340 4.22 -15.44 -4.57
C PHE A 340 3.87 -14.26 -5.49
N PRO A 341 2.65 -13.68 -5.40
CA PRO A 341 2.14 -12.72 -6.38
C PRO A 341 2.62 -11.30 -6.06
N VAL A 342 3.93 -11.13 -5.89
CA VAL A 342 4.56 -9.83 -5.67
C VAL A 342 5.50 -9.52 -6.82
N ASP A 343 5.28 -8.35 -7.40
CA ASP A 343 6.14 -7.82 -8.44
C ASP A 343 7.22 -6.91 -7.85
N LEU A 344 8.40 -6.93 -8.46
CA LEU A 344 9.52 -6.10 -8.02
C LEU A 344 9.17 -4.61 -8.09
N ARG A 345 8.44 -4.19 -9.13
CA ARG A 345 7.97 -2.80 -9.28
C ARG A 345 7.04 -2.38 -8.13
N ALA A 346 6.15 -3.27 -7.72
CA ALA A 346 5.24 -3.05 -6.61
C ALA A 346 5.99 -2.93 -5.26
N ALA A 347 6.96 -3.83 -5.03
CA ALA A 347 7.82 -3.77 -3.84
C ALA A 347 8.66 -2.49 -3.79
N LEU A 348 9.28 -2.12 -4.92
CA LEU A 348 10.05 -0.89 -5.05
C LEU A 348 9.20 0.35 -4.81
N GLY A 349 7.92 0.37 -5.22
CA GLY A 349 7.01 1.47 -4.92
C GLY A 349 6.81 1.70 -3.41
N VAL A 350 6.69 0.63 -2.62
CA VAL A 350 6.56 0.71 -1.15
C VAL A 350 7.87 1.18 -0.52
N VAL A 351 9.00 0.63 -0.94
CA VAL A 351 10.32 1.03 -0.43
C VAL A 351 10.62 2.50 -0.79
N ALA A 352 10.33 2.91 -2.02
CA ALA A 352 10.50 4.28 -2.46
C ALA A 352 9.66 5.25 -1.62
N ALA A 353 8.40 4.92 -1.32
CA ALA A 353 7.55 5.73 -0.45
C ALA A 353 8.07 5.82 0.99
N ALA A 354 8.59 4.73 1.54
CA ALA A 354 9.20 4.72 2.88
C ALA A 354 10.48 5.57 2.93
N MET A 355 11.28 5.54 1.86
CA MET A 355 12.56 6.24 1.77
C MET A 355 12.46 7.68 1.25
N ALA A 356 11.36 8.06 0.59
CA ALA A 356 11.17 9.38 -0.03
C ALA A 356 11.44 10.58 0.89
N PRO A 357 11.09 10.56 2.19
CA PRO A 357 11.44 11.65 3.11
C PRO A 357 12.94 11.88 3.31
N MET A 358 13.81 10.96 2.86
CA MET A 358 15.25 11.22 2.82
C MET A 358 15.65 12.29 1.81
N VAL A 359 14.92 12.45 0.71
CA VAL A 359 15.27 13.40 -0.34
C VAL A 359 15.41 14.82 0.20
N PRO A 360 14.42 15.41 0.90
CA PRO A 360 14.59 16.74 1.48
C PRO A 360 15.69 16.80 2.55
N LEU A 361 15.93 15.71 3.30
CA LEU A 361 17.00 15.66 4.30
C LEU A 361 18.39 15.69 3.65
N LEU A 362 18.59 14.94 2.57
CA LEU A 362 19.82 14.96 1.79
C LEU A 362 20.04 16.34 1.14
N LEU A 363 18.98 16.96 0.62
CA LEU A 363 19.05 18.31 0.08
C LEU A 363 19.37 19.38 1.14
N ALA A 364 19.00 19.16 2.39
CA ALA A 364 19.35 20.06 3.50
C ALA A 364 20.81 19.89 3.96
N ASP A 365 21.46 18.75 3.67
CA ASP A 365 22.86 18.53 4.02
C ASP A 365 23.79 19.24 3.02
N ARG A 366 24.55 20.23 3.52
CA ARG A 366 25.51 21.00 2.73
C ARG A 366 26.53 20.11 2.01
N ARG A 367 26.92 18.97 2.59
CA ARG A 367 27.87 18.03 1.98
C ARG A 367 27.31 17.35 0.73
N PHE A 368 26.03 17.01 0.73
CA PHE A 368 25.37 16.40 -0.42
C PHE A 368 25.25 17.40 -1.59
N ILE A 369 24.94 18.66 -1.27
CA ILE A 369 24.91 19.74 -2.26
C ILE A 369 26.29 19.93 -2.90
N GLU A 370 27.36 19.94 -2.10
CA GLU A 370 28.74 20.04 -2.60
C GLU A 370 29.10 18.90 -3.57
N VAL A 371 28.72 17.65 -3.25
CA VAL A 371 28.95 16.49 -4.12
C VAL A 371 28.14 16.59 -5.43
N MET A 372 26.88 17.00 -5.36
CA MET A 372 26.04 17.18 -6.55
C MET A 372 26.55 18.32 -7.46
N LEU A 373 27.01 19.41 -6.87
CA LEU A 373 27.63 20.52 -7.61
C LEU A 373 28.96 20.09 -8.24
N ALA A 374 29.77 19.29 -7.56
CA ALA A 374 31.00 18.73 -8.11
C ALA A 374 30.70 17.79 -9.29
N LEU A 375 29.67 16.95 -9.19
CA LEU A 375 29.23 16.06 -10.27
C LEU A 375 28.69 16.86 -11.48
N GLY A 376 27.88 17.89 -11.24
CA GLY A 376 27.37 18.76 -12.31
C GLY A 376 28.49 19.50 -13.06
N LYS A 377 29.56 19.88 -12.37
CA LYS A 377 30.77 20.47 -12.97
C LYS A 377 31.66 19.46 -13.73
N SER A 378 31.46 18.16 -13.52
CA SER A 378 32.22 17.11 -14.21
C SER A 378 31.52 16.56 -15.45
N VAL A 379 30.23 16.87 -15.62
CA VAL A 379 29.39 16.42 -16.74
C VAL A 379 29.17 17.54 -17.78
N LEU A 380 29.40 18.80 -17.38
CA LEU A 380 29.62 19.95 -18.27
C LEU A 380 31.11 20.07 -18.58
#